data_AF-A0A923SGQ1-F1
#
_entry.id   AF-A0A923SGQ1-F1
#
_cell.length_a   1.000
_cell.length_b   1.000
_cell.length_c   1.000
_cell.angle_alpha   90.00
_cell.angle_beta   90.00
_cell.angle_gamma   90.00
#
_symmetry.space_group_name_H-M   'P 1'
#
loop_
_entity.id
_entity.type
_entity.pdbx_description
1 polymer ?
#
loop_
_entity_poly.entity_id
_entity_poly.type
_entity_poly.pdbx_seq_one_letter_code
_entity_poly.pdbx_strand_id
1 'polypeptide(L)'
;MLYICLKYILLIMSETLRRELIDKNLMLQFFISSKYRFYRHLIMIVFIGLAIYYSKPEYPEANETISQIIALLLFLVLVYTNMYVLVPRLLFKNKYAAYFLSVIVVISISGIIDLIYKFIYDEGVRLDPNKEYLSFLPLSFTIIVFVSASAAIKLFQRWMLDTQLITELEQANANAELEQLKNQINPHFLFNMLNNANVLTKKDPEKASQVLIKLSDLLRYQLYDSAREKVLLTSDIHFLEDFLNLEKVRRDNFDFFIGPKNS
;
A
#
# COMPACT_ATOMS: atom_id res chain seq x y z
N MET A 1 11.06 -2.95 -25.78
CA MET A 1 12.14 -3.61 -25.01
C MET A 1 12.59 -2.76 -23.82
N LEU A 2 12.89 -1.47 -23.99
CA LEU A 2 13.27 -0.56 -22.89
C LEU A 2 12.22 -0.45 -21.76
N TYR A 3 10.94 -0.31 -22.11
CA TYR A 3 9.84 -0.21 -21.14
C TYR A 3 9.71 -1.43 -20.21
N ILE A 4 9.95 -2.63 -20.73
CA ILE A 4 9.90 -3.88 -19.95
C ILE A 4 11.10 -3.93 -18.98
N CYS A 5 12.28 -3.50 -19.44
CA CYS A 5 13.49 -3.43 -18.61
C CYS A 5 13.32 -2.41 -17.47
N LEU A 6 12.77 -1.23 -17.77
CA LEU A 6 12.52 -0.18 -16.78
C LEU A 6 11.51 -0.62 -15.72
N LYS A 7 10.43 -1.31 -16.15
CA LYS A 7 9.41 -1.87 -15.26
C LYS A 7 9.99 -2.94 -14.32
N TYR A 8 10.89 -3.79 -14.81
CA TYR A 8 11.58 -4.79 -13.99
C TYR A 8 12.56 -4.15 -12.99
N ILE A 9 13.31 -3.13 -13.40
CA ILE A 9 14.23 -2.41 -12.51
C ILE A 9 13.47 -1.67 -11.42
N LEU A 10 12.35 -1.00 -11.75
CA LEU A 10 11.47 -0.35 -10.77
C LEU A 10 10.85 -1.37 -9.79
N LEU A 11 10.44 -2.54 -10.28
CA LEU A 11 9.89 -3.61 -9.44
C LEU A 11 10.94 -4.10 -8.42
N ILE A 12 12.15 -4.39 -8.89
CA ILE A 12 13.28 -4.84 -8.06
C ILE A 12 13.70 -3.76 -7.05
N MET A 13 13.72 -2.48 -7.47
CA MET A 13 14.07 -1.35 -6.63
C MET A 13 13.02 -1.09 -5.54
N SER A 14 11.73 -1.25 -5.87
CA SER A 14 10.64 -1.16 -4.88
C SER A 14 10.74 -2.30 -3.84
N GLU A 15 11.06 -3.52 -4.28
CA GLU A 15 11.25 -4.67 -3.38
C GLU A 15 12.43 -4.50 -2.43
N THR A 16 13.53 -3.88 -2.89
CA THR A 16 14.71 -3.62 -2.07
C THR A 16 14.46 -2.52 -1.05
N LEU A 17 13.79 -1.44 -1.43
CA LEU A 17 13.40 -0.36 -0.52
C LEU A 17 12.37 -0.85 0.53
N ARG A 18 11.42 -1.70 0.13
CA ARG A 18 10.47 -2.37 1.02
C ARG A 18 11.18 -3.21 2.08
N ARG A 19 12.22 -3.95 1.69
CA ARG A 19 13.03 -4.74 2.63
C ARG A 19 13.77 -3.83 3.62
N GLU A 20 14.39 -2.74 3.18
CA GLU A 20 15.11 -1.82 4.07
C GLU A 20 14.23 -1.15 5.14
N LEU A 21 13.02 -0.70 4.76
CA LEU A 21 12.08 -0.06 5.68
C LEU A 21 11.53 -1.03 6.73
N ILE A 22 11.22 -2.27 6.31
CA ILE A 22 10.79 -3.33 7.23
C ILE A 22 11.97 -3.77 8.09
N ASP A 23 13.19 -3.88 7.54
CA ASP A 23 14.35 -4.40 8.27
C ASP A 23 14.88 -3.46 9.36
N LYS A 24 14.64 -2.15 9.31
CA LYS A 24 15.14 -1.24 10.34
C LYS A 24 14.34 -1.22 11.64
N ASN A 25 13.05 -1.57 11.62
CA ASN A 25 12.20 -1.48 12.81
C ASN A 25 11.74 -2.86 13.30
N LEU A 26 12.41 -3.35 14.34
CA LEU A 26 12.18 -4.65 14.96
C LEU A 26 10.71 -4.88 15.37
N MET A 27 10.04 -3.84 15.88
CA MET A 27 8.62 -3.93 16.27
C MET A 27 7.74 -4.16 15.04
N LEU A 28 7.97 -3.40 13.97
CA LEU A 28 7.26 -3.57 12.70
C LEU A 28 7.50 -4.95 12.08
N GLN A 29 8.75 -5.44 12.12
CA GLN A 29 9.04 -6.81 11.69
C GLN A 29 8.27 -7.83 12.52
N PHE A 30 8.23 -7.66 13.84
CA PHE A 30 7.53 -8.58 14.72
C PHE A 30 6.04 -8.68 14.35
N PHE A 31 5.38 -7.56 14.02
CA PHE A 31 3.96 -7.56 13.64
C PHE A 31 3.71 -8.09 12.23
N ILE A 32 4.56 -7.79 11.25
CA ILE A 32 4.26 -8.02 9.81
C ILE A 32 4.95 -9.26 9.28
N SER A 33 6.22 -9.50 9.65
CA SER A 33 7.06 -10.52 9.01
C SER A 33 6.54 -11.94 9.26
N SER A 34 6.71 -12.80 8.25
CA SER A 34 6.43 -14.24 8.34
C SER A 34 7.37 -14.94 9.33
N LYS A 35 8.61 -14.44 9.50
CA LYS A 35 9.61 -14.97 10.44
C LYS A 35 9.11 -15.04 11.88
N TYR A 36 8.38 -14.00 12.32
CA TYR A 36 7.85 -13.90 13.68
C TYR A 36 6.44 -14.51 13.84
N ARG A 37 5.89 -15.13 12.78
CA ARG A 37 4.54 -15.71 12.80
C ARG A 37 4.35 -16.73 13.91
N PHE A 38 5.32 -17.64 14.07
CA PHE A 38 5.27 -18.66 15.12
C PHE A 38 5.21 -18.03 16.51
N TYR A 39 6.10 -17.07 16.80
CA TYR A 39 6.15 -16.38 18.09
C TYR A 39 4.86 -15.62 18.41
N ARG A 40 4.25 -14.94 17.42
CA ARG A 40 2.94 -14.28 17.60
C ARG A 40 1.86 -15.27 18.00
N HIS A 41 1.80 -16.42 17.35
CA HIS A 41 0.84 -17.47 17.69
C HIS A 41 1.11 -18.08 19.07
N LEU A 42 2.37 -18.33 19.40
CA LEU A 42 2.76 -18.84 20.71
C LEU A 42 2.34 -17.88 21.84
N ILE A 43 2.67 -16.58 21.71
CA ILE A 43 2.29 -15.55 22.67
C ILE A 43 0.77 -15.48 22.84
N MET A 44 0.03 -15.52 21.72
CA MET A 44 -1.43 -15.50 21.76
C MET A 44 -2.02 -16.73 22.46
N ILE A 45 -1.52 -17.94 22.17
CA ILE A 45 -1.97 -19.19 22.79
C ILE A 45 -1.69 -19.17 24.29
N VAL A 46 -0.47 -18.76 24.69
CA VAL A 46 -0.09 -18.63 26.10
C VAL A 46 -0.98 -17.62 26.81
N PHE A 47 -1.24 -16.47 26.20
CA PHE A 47 -2.07 -15.43 26.78
C PHE A 47 -3.54 -15.85 26.93
N ILE A 48 -4.12 -16.54 25.93
CA ILE A 48 -5.46 -17.13 26.02
C ILE A 48 -5.50 -18.21 27.11
N GLY A 49 -4.49 -19.09 27.15
CA GLY A 49 -4.40 -20.14 28.16
C GLY A 49 -4.34 -19.58 29.58
N LEU A 50 -3.54 -18.53 29.81
CA LEU A 50 -3.50 -17.82 31.09
C LEU A 50 -4.83 -17.15 31.43
N ALA A 51 -5.48 -16.50 30.46
CA ALA A 51 -6.79 -15.87 30.67
C ALA A 51 -7.85 -16.90 31.10
N ILE A 52 -7.86 -18.09 30.49
CA ILE A 52 -8.77 -19.19 30.84
C ILE A 52 -8.40 -19.83 32.19
N TYR A 53 -7.11 -19.96 32.48
CA TYR A 53 -6.65 -20.52 33.75
C TYR A 53 -7.05 -19.65 34.96
N TYR A 54 -6.95 -18.33 34.81
CA TYR A 54 -7.37 -17.38 35.86
C TYR A 54 -8.88 -17.15 35.91
N SER A 55 -9.63 -17.49 34.86
CA SER A 55 -11.08 -17.60 34.95
C SER A 55 -11.42 -18.90 35.70
N LYS A 56 -11.54 -18.81 37.03
CA LYS A 56 -11.87 -19.96 37.89
C LYS A 56 -13.07 -20.73 37.32
N PRO A 57 -12.95 -22.05 37.07
CA PRO A 57 -14.08 -22.86 36.65
C PRO A 57 -15.10 -22.99 37.79
N GLU A 58 -16.38 -23.08 37.43
CA GLU A 58 -17.51 -23.13 38.37
C GLU A 58 -17.83 -24.57 38.84
N TYR A 59 -17.02 -25.55 38.44
CA TYR A 59 -17.27 -27.00 38.57
C TYR A 59 -16.52 -27.65 39.75
N PRO A 60 -16.92 -28.87 40.17
CA PRO A 60 -16.16 -29.66 41.13
C PRO A 60 -14.75 -29.99 40.61
N GLU A 61 -13.76 -29.99 41.51
CA GLU A 61 -12.31 -30.14 41.25
C GLU A 61 -11.92 -31.27 40.25
N ALA A 62 -12.73 -32.33 40.13
CA ALA A 62 -12.45 -33.47 39.26
C ALA A 62 -12.55 -33.17 37.74
N ASN A 63 -13.40 -32.21 37.32
CA ASN A 63 -13.67 -31.93 35.90
C ASN A 63 -13.13 -30.56 35.41
N GLU A 64 -12.44 -29.82 36.28
CA GLU A 64 -11.95 -28.47 35.99
C GLU A 64 -10.96 -28.44 34.82
N THR A 65 -9.96 -29.32 34.83
CA THR A 65 -8.92 -29.38 33.79
C THR A 65 -9.50 -29.69 32.42
N ILE A 66 -10.48 -30.59 32.34
CA ILE A 66 -11.14 -30.98 31.09
C ILE A 66 -11.93 -29.79 30.53
N SER A 67 -12.69 -29.10 31.38
CA SER A 67 -13.45 -27.91 31.00
C SER A 67 -12.55 -26.78 30.47
N GLN A 68 -11.43 -26.52 31.13
CA GLN A 68 -10.44 -25.52 30.68
C GLN A 68 -9.80 -25.88 29.34
N ILE A 69 -9.49 -27.16 29.10
CA ILE A 69 -8.95 -27.63 27.82
C ILE A 69 -9.99 -27.44 26.70
N ILE A 70 -11.26 -27.81 26.96
CA ILE A 70 -12.35 -27.63 25.99
C ILE A 70 -12.53 -26.14 25.66
N ALA A 71 -12.57 -25.28 26.68
CA ALA A 71 -12.68 -23.83 26.50
C ALA A 71 -11.51 -23.28 25.67
N LEU A 72 -10.27 -23.70 25.96
CA LEU A 72 -9.09 -23.31 25.19
C LEU A 72 -9.20 -23.73 23.73
N LEU A 73 -9.60 -24.98 23.45
CA LEU A 73 -9.76 -25.47 22.08
C LEU A 73 -10.84 -24.68 21.32
N LEU A 74 -11.99 -24.40 21.94
CA LEU A 74 -13.05 -23.60 21.34
C LEU A 74 -12.58 -22.18 21.02
N PHE A 75 -11.84 -21.54 21.95
CA PHE A 75 -11.26 -20.22 21.73
C PHE A 75 -10.27 -20.21 20.57
N LEU A 76 -9.39 -21.22 20.49
CA LEU A 76 -8.44 -21.34 19.40
C LEU A 76 -9.17 -21.50 18.07
N VAL A 77 -10.15 -22.40 17.97
CA VAL A 77 -10.94 -22.57 16.75
C VAL A 77 -11.59 -21.25 16.33
N LEU A 78 -12.18 -20.52 17.27
CA LEU A 78 -12.85 -19.25 17.02
C LEU A 78 -11.89 -18.16 16.54
N VAL A 79 -10.78 -17.94 17.24
CA VAL A 79 -9.78 -16.91 16.89
C VAL A 79 -9.11 -17.22 15.55
N TYR A 80 -8.74 -18.48 15.30
CA TYR A 80 -8.12 -18.87 14.03
C TYR A 80 -9.10 -18.82 12.86
N THR A 81 -10.36 -19.21 13.06
CA THR A 81 -11.42 -19.07 12.03
C THR A 81 -11.65 -17.61 11.71
N ASN A 82 -11.72 -16.75 12.73
CA ASN A 82 -11.85 -15.31 12.51
C ASN A 82 -10.67 -14.78 11.69
N MET A 83 -9.45 -15.07 12.13
CA MET A 83 -8.23 -14.47 11.58
C MET A 83 -7.87 -14.98 10.17
N TYR A 84 -8.19 -16.24 9.84
CA TYR A 84 -7.82 -16.86 8.56
C TYR A 84 -8.99 -17.04 7.58
N VAL A 85 -10.24 -17.01 8.05
CA VAL A 85 -11.43 -17.22 7.21
C VAL A 85 -12.32 -15.98 7.19
N LEU A 86 -12.84 -15.52 8.33
CA LEU A 86 -13.83 -14.44 8.36
C LEU A 86 -13.24 -13.10 7.93
N VAL A 87 -12.10 -12.71 8.52
CA VAL A 87 -11.43 -11.44 8.19
C VAL A 87 -11.04 -11.39 6.72
N PRO A 88 -10.31 -12.36 6.14
CA PRO A 88 -9.89 -12.28 4.74
C PRO A 88 -11.05 -12.40 3.73
N ARG A 89 -12.10 -13.17 4.02
CA ARG A 89 -13.20 -13.38 3.08
C ARG A 89 -14.28 -12.32 3.14
N LEU A 90 -14.53 -11.75 4.32
CA LEU A 90 -15.65 -10.85 4.56
C LEU A 90 -15.17 -9.43 4.85
N LEU A 91 -14.38 -9.26 5.91
CA LEU A 91 -13.94 -7.93 6.37
C LEU A 91 -13.09 -7.23 5.30
N PHE A 92 -12.12 -7.95 4.75
CA PHE A 92 -11.23 -7.45 3.70
C PHE A 92 -11.92 -7.22 2.35
N LYS A 93 -13.09 -7.79 2.14
CA LYS A 93 -13.92 -7.60 0.94
C LYS A 93 -15.06 -6.60 1.17
N ASN A 94 -14.97 -5.76 2.21
CA ASN A 94 -15.98 -4.77 2.60
C ASN A 94 -17.38 -5.36 2.90
N LYS A 95 -17.47 -6.66 3.19
CA LYS A 95 -18.73 -7.34 3.55
C LYS A 95 -18.96 -7.28 5.06
N TYR A 96 -19.07 -6.06 5.60
CA TYR A 96 -19.14 -5.81 7.04
C TYR A 96 -20.33 -6.49 7.72
N ALA A 97 -21.54 -6.36 7.16
CA ALA A 97 -22.74 -6.98 7.73
C ALA A 97 -22.61 -8.52 7.81
N ALA A 98 -22.13 -9.16 6.74
CA ALA A 98 -21.89 -10.60 6.72
C ALA A 98 -20.80 -11.02 7.73
N TYR A 99 -19.77 -10.20 7.92
CA TYR A 99 -18.73 -10.44 8.93
C TYR A 99 -19.31 -10.41 10.34
N PHE A 100 -20.02 -9.35 10.71
CA PHE A 100 -20.63 -9.23 12.05
C PHE A 100 -21.64 -10.35 12.32
N LEU A 101 -22.48 -10.69 11.34
CA LEU A 101 -23.41 -11.81 11.45
C LEU A 101 -22.67 -13.14 11.69
N SER A 102 -21.57 -13.38 10.95
CA SER A 102 -20.77 -14.60 11.11
C SER A 102 -20.11 -14.68 12.50
N VAL A 103 -19.61 -13.55 13.01
CA VAL A 103 -19.03 -13.49 14.37
C VAL A 103 -20.10 -13.78 15.42
N ILE A 104 -21.28 -13.19 15.31
CA ILE A 104 -22.41 -13.46 16.22
C ILE A 104 -22.78 -14.94 16.19
N VAL A 105 -22.93 -15.54 15.00
CA VAL A 105 -23.25 -16.96 14.84
C VAL A 105 -22.21 -17.85 15.52
N VAL A 106 -20.91 -17.56 15.32
CA VAL A 106 -19.84 -18.35 15.94
C VAL A 106 -19.85 -18.21 17.47
N ILE A 107 -20.05 -16.99 17.99
CA ILE A 107 -20.17 -16.76 19.45
C ILE A 107 -21.38 -17.51 20.02
N SER A 108 -22.53 -17.45 19.36
CA SER A 108 -23.74 -18.17 19.78
C SER A 108 -23.52 -19.69 19.79
N ILE A 109 -22.86 -20.24 18.76
CA ILE A 109 -22.51 -21.67 18.72
C ILE A 109 -21.60 -22.04 19.89
N SER A 110 -20.56 -21.24 20.18
CA SER A 110 -19.68 -21.48 21.33
C SER A 110 -20.43 -21.43 22.66
N GLY A 111 -21.36 -20.49 22.84
CA GLY A 111 -22.20 -20.41 24.02
C GLY A 111 -23.13 -21.62 24.18
N ILE A 112 -23.72 -22.11 23.08
CA ILE A 112 -24.55 -23.33 23.09
C ILE A 112 -23.71 -24.56 23.47
N ILE A 113 -22.49 -24.69 22.97
CA ILE A 113 -21.60 -25.80 23.32
C ILE A 113 -21.26 -25.77 24.82
N ASP A 114 -20.98 -24.60 25.39
CA ASP A 114 -20.75 -24.43 26.83
C ASP A 114 -21.97 -24.83 27.66
N LEU A 115 -23.18 -24.42 27.23
CA LEU A 115 -24.44 -24.82 27.87
C LEU A 115 -24.69 -26.33 27.81
N ILE A 116 -24.39 -26.99 26.68
CA ILE A 116 -24.52 -28.44 26.54
C ILE A 116 -23.53 -29.16 27.47
N TYR A 117 -22.29 -28.67 27.55
CA TYR A 117 -21.29 -29.23 28.46
C TYR A 117 -21.74 -29.12 29.92
N LYS A 118 -22.26 -27.95 30.33
CA LYS A 118 -22.89 -27.75 31.65
C LYS A 118 -23.99 -28.77 31.91
N PHE A 119 -24.90 -28.93 30.96
CA PHE A 119 -26.03 -29.85 31.11
C PHE A 119 -25.64 -31.32 31.26
N ILE A 120 -24.59 -31.78 30.56
CA ILE A 120 -24.16 -33.19 30.57
C ILE A 120 -23.41 -33.57 31.84
N TYR A 121 -22.59 -32.65 32.37
CA TYR A 121 -21.61 -32.96 33.42
C TYR A 121 -22.03 -32.48 34.82
N ASP A 122 -23.20 -31.87 34.97
CA ASP A 122 -23.66 -31.29 36.22
C ASP A 122 -24.84 -32.09 36.82
N GLU A 123 -24.53 -33.15 37.57
CA GLU A 123 -25.49 -33.85 38.43
C GLU A 123 -25.83 -32.99 39.65
N GLY A 124 -26.77 -32.05 39.52
CA GLY A 124 -27.55 -31.58 40.66
C GLY A 124 -27.37 -30.14 41.14
N VAL A 125 -26.69 -29.26 40.42
CA VAL A 125 -26.78 -27.82 40.73
C VAL A 125 -28.13 -27.29 40.25
N ARG A 126 -28.98 -26.86 41.19
CA ARG A 126 -30.07 -25.93 40.87
C ARG A 126 -29.43 -24.73 40.19
N LEU A 127 -29.70 -24.56 38.90
CA LEU A 127 -29.38 -23.36 38.13
C LEU A 127 -29.90 -22.15 38.93
N ASP A 128 -29.02 -21.49 39.68
CA ASP A 128 -29.30 -20.16 40.21
C ASP A 128 -29.13 -19.23 39.01
N PRO A 129 -30.23 -18.73 38.42
CA PRO A 129 -30.16 -17.97 37.18
C PRO A 129 -29.20 -16.78 37.32
N ASN A 130 -29.10 -16.20 38.53
CA ASN A 130 -28.28 -15.05 38.81
C ASN A 130 -26.76 -15.35 38.78
N LYS A 131 -26.33 -16.57 39.09
CA LYS A 131 -24.91 -16.97 38.98
C LYS A 131 -24.53 -17.30 37.54
N GLU A 132 -25.44 -17.91 36.79
CA GLU A 132 -25.24 -18.26 35.39
C GLU A 132 -25.11 -17.02 34.48
N TYR A 133 -25.95 -15.98 34.69
CA TYR A 133 -25.78 -14.70 34.00
C TYR A 133 -24.43 -14.04 34.33
N LEU A 134 -23.97 -14.18 35.58
CA LEU A 134 -22.71 -13.60 36.03
C LEU A 134 -21.48 -14.35 35.49
N SER A 135 -21.58 -15.65 35.19
CA SER A 135 -20.49 -16.44 34.60
C SER A 135 -20.43 -16.38 33.06
N PHE A 136 -21.55 -16.08 32.39
CA PHE A 136 -21.58 -15.86 30.93
C PHE A 136 -20.94 -14.52 30.49
N LEU A 137 -21.04 -13.48 31.33
CA LEU A 137 -20.55 -12.13 31.02
C LEU A 137 -19.01 -12.05 30.86
N PRO A 138 -18.19 -12.63 31.74
CA PRO A 138 -16.73 -12.61 31.59
C PRO A 138 -16.26 -13.35 30.34
N LEU A 139 -16.82 -14.53 30.04
CA LEU A 139 -16.39 -15.36 28.91
C LEU A 139 -16.74 -14.69 27.57
N SER A 140 -17.96 -14.16 27.44
CA SER A 140 -18.39 -13.44 26.24
C SER A 140 -17.56 -12.16 26.02
N PHE A 141 -17.22 -11.44 27.08
CA PHE A 141 -16.31 -10.29 27.01
C PHE A 141 -14.91 -10.71 26.52
N THR A 142 -14.34 -11.79 27.08
CA THR A 142 -13.04 -12.32 26.65
C THR A 142 -13.05 -12.70 25.17
N ILE A 143 -14.10 -13.39 24.69
CA ILE A 143 -14.23 -13.73 23.25
C ILE A 143 -14.23 -12.46 22.39
N ILE A 144 -15.02 -11.45 22.74
CA ILE A 144 -15.10 -10.20 21.99
C ILE A 144 -13.73 -9.51 21.93
N VAL A 145 -13.00 -9.46 23.05
CA VAL A 145 -11.66 -8.86 23.12
C VAL A 145 -10.69 -9.59 22.18
N PHE A 146 -10.66 -10.93 22.18
CA PHE A 146 -9.73 -11.68 21.33
C PHE A 146 -10.12 -11.65 19.84
N VAL A 147 -11.41 -11.69 19.52
CA VAL A 147 -11.90 -11.54 18.14
C VAL A 147 -11.57 -10.15 17.60
N SER A 148 -11.86 -9.11 18.37
CA SER A 148 -11.56 -7.73 17.96
C SER A 148 -10.05 -7.50 17.85
N ALA A 149 -9.25 -7.98 18.80
CA ALA A 149 -7.79 -7.89 18.75
C ALA A 149 -7.20 -8.62 17.53
N SER A 150 -7.66 -9.85 17.23
CA SER A 150 -7.19 -10.61 16.06
C SER A 150 -7.56 -9.93 14.73
N ALA A 151 -8.76 -9.34 14.65
CA ALA A 151 -9.18 -8.54 13.50
C ALA A 151 -8.37 -7.25 13.37
N ALA A 152 -8.13 -6.53 14.48
CA ALA A 152 -7.34 -5.31 14.51
C ALA A 152 -5.89 -5.57 14.05
N ILE A 153 -5.27 -6.65 14.52
CA ILE A 153 -3.93 -7.06 14.08
C ILE A 153 -3.91 -7.31 12.56
N LYS A 154 -4.92 -8.00 12.02
CA LYS A 154 -5.01 -8.28 10.59
C LYS A 154 -5.25 -7.03 9.76
N LEU A 155 -6.11 -6.12 10.22
CA LEU A 155 -6.35 -4.83 9.59
C LEU A 155 -5.08 -3.99 9.59
N PHE A 156 -4.38 -3.92 10.72
CA PHE A 156 -3.11 -3.19 10.83
C PHE A 156 -2.04 -3.75 9.90
N GLN A 157 -1.86 -5.08 9.86
CA GLN A 157 -0.95 -5.74 8.93
C GLN A 157 -1.27 -5.40 7.47
N ARG A 158 -2.56 -5.43 7.10
CA ARG A 158 -2.99 -5.11 5.75
C ARG A 158 -2.78 -3.64 5.42
N TRP A 159 -3.20 -2.74 6.31
CA TRP A 159 -3.04 -1.30 6.14
C TRP A 159 -1.58 -0.93 5.92
N MET A 160 -0.66 -1.47 6.73
CA MET A 160 0.78 -1.26 6.57
C MET A 160 1.29 -1.70 5.19
N LEU A 161 0.89 -2.89 4.73
CA LEU A 161 1.28 -3.41 3.42
C LEU A 161 0.71 -2.57 2.27
N ASP A 162 -0.55 -2.15 2.39
CA ASP A 162 -1.24 -1.33 1.39
C ASP A 162 -0.61 0.08 1.33
N THR A 163 -0.29 0.70 2.48
CA THR A 163 0.41 1.99 2.54
C THR A 163 1.79 1.93 1.88
N GLN A 164 2.58 0.89 2.14
CA GLN A 164 3.88 0.72 1.50
C GLN A 164 3.74 0.60 -0.03
N LEU A 165 2.79 -0.21 -0.49
CA LEU A 165 2.52 -0.36 -1.92
C LEU A 165 2.10 0.97 -2.56
N ILE A 166 1.27 1.76 -1.89
CA ILE A 166 0.86 3.09 -2.37
C ILE A 166 2.07 4.00 -2.50
N THR A 167 2.92 4.10 -1.48
CA THR A 167 4.12 4.94 -1.51
C THR A 167 5.08 4.53 -2.64
N GLU A 168 5.27 3.22 -2.86
CA GLU A 168 6.07 2.72 -3.98
C GLU A 168 5.48 3.11 -5.35
N LEU A 169 4.15 3.02 -5.49
CA LEU A 169 3.46 3.42 -6.71
C LEU A 169 3.54 4.93 -6.96
N GLU A 170 3.40 5.75 -5.93
CA GLU A 170 3.57 7.21 -6.01
C GLU A 170 4.98 7.59 -6.45
N GLN A 171 6.01 6.95 -5.87
CA GLN A 171 7.39 7.19 -6.26
C GLN A 171 7.66 6.74 -7.71
N ALA A 172 7.14 5.58 -8.11
CA ALA A 172 7.26 5.10 -9.48
C ALA A 172 6.56 6.05 -10.47
N ASN A 173 5.39 6.58 -10.11
CA ASN A 173 4.66 7.54 -10.93
C ASN A 173 5.43 8.87 -11.07
N ALA A 174 5.91 9.43 -9.96
CA ALA A 174 6.71 10.67 -9.98
C ALA A 174 7.98 10.53 -10.83
N ASN A 175 8.65 9.38 -10.76
CA ASN A 175 9.81 9.10 -11.62
C ASN A 175 9.43 9.01 -13.10
N ALA A 176 8.29 8.39 -13.42
CA ALA A 176 7.79 8.28 -14.78
C ALA A 176 7.40 9.65 -15.37
N GLU A 177 6.72 10.50 -14.58
CA GLU A 177 6.39 11.88 -14.96
C GLU A 177 7.67 12.70 -15.19
N LEU A 178 8.67 12.56 -14.33
CA LEU A 178 9.96 13.22 -14.48
C LEU A 178 10.71 12.75 -15.73
N GLU A 179 10.68 11.47 -16.05
CA GLU A 179 11.26 10.93 -17.28
C GLU A 179 10.51 11.44 -18.52
N GLN A 180 9.18 11.51 -18.47
CA GLN A 180 8.37 12.08 -19.53
C GLN A 180 8.70 13.56 -19.75
N LEU A 181 8.83 14.35 -18.69
CA LEU A 181 9.25 15.76 -18.76
C LEU A 181 10.66 15.90 -19.34
N LYS A 182 11.61 15.03 -18.94
CA LYS A 182 12.96 15.01 -19.54
C LYS A 182 12.94 14.69 -21.02
N ASN A 183 12.10 13.73 -21.43
CA ASN A 183 11.97 13.33 -22.83
C ASN A 183 11.25 14.38 -23.70
N GLN A 184 10.51 15.32 -23.10
CA GLN A 184 10.00 16.46 -23.86
C GLN A 184 11.13 17.33 -24.41
N ILE A 185 12.30 17.36 -23.77
CA ILE A 185 13.51 18.02 -24.30
C ILE A 185 14.29 17.01 -25.15
N ASN A 186 14.72 17.40 -26.36
CA ASN A 186 15.63 16.59 -27.17
C ASN A 186 17.09 16.93 -26.78
N PRO A 187 17.75 16.15 -25.90
CA PRO A 187 19.10 16.48 -25.43
C PRO A 187 20.12 16.50 -26.58
N HIS A 188 19.92 15.67 -27.61
CA HIS A 188 20.79 15.65 -28.78
C HIS A 188 20.67 16.94 -29.61
N PHE A 189 19.47 17.48 -29.76
CA PHE A 189 19.30 18.80 -30.37
C PHE A 189 20.04 19.87 -29.56
N LEU A 190 19.89 19.85 -28.23
CA LEU A 190 20.52 20.82 -27.34
C LEU A 190 22.05 20.83 -27.45
N PHE A 191 22.69 19.66 -27.35
CA PHE A 191 24.14 19.54 -27.48
C PHE A 191 24.64 20.01 -28.85
N ASN A 192 23.90 19.70 -29.92
CA ASN A 192 24.25 20.15 -31.26
C ASN A 192 24.16 21.67 -31.41
N MET A 193 23.12 22.30 -30.85
CA MET A 193 22.98 23.75 -30.89
C MET A 193 24.07 24.45 -30.09
N LEU A 194 24.43 23.94 -28.92
CA LEU A 194 25.56 24.46 -28.12
C LEU A 194 26.89 24.33 -28.86
N ASN A 195 27.15 23.18 -29.49
CA ASN A 195 28.38 22.97 -30.28
C ASN A 195 28.44 23.91 -31.49
N ASN A 196 27.33 24.11 -32.20
CA ASN A 196 27.28 25.02 -33.34
C ASN A 196 27.52 26.47 -32.89
N ALA A 197 26.87 26.91 -31.80
CA ALA A 197 27.14 28.20 -31.19
C ALA A 197 28.61 28.37 -30.82
N ASN A 198 29.24 27.35 -30.22
CA ASN A 198 30.67 27.38 -29.88
C ASN A 198 31.57 27.55 -31.13
N VAL A 199 31.28 26.86 -32.23
CA VAL A 199 32.01 27.08 -33.49
C VAL A 199 31.81 28.51 -34.01
N LEU A 200 30.58 29.03 -33.92
CA LEU A 200 30.25 30.39 -34.33
C LEU A 200 30.96 31.44 -33.47
N THR A 201 31.22 31.21 -32.18
CA THR A 201 31.94 32.21 -31.34
C THR A 201 33.30 32.63 -31.91
N LYS A 202 33.94 31.77 -32.71
CA LYS A 202 35.23 32.06 -33.38
C LYS A 202 35.07 32.61 -34.79
N LYS A 203 34.00 32.26 -35.50
CA LYS A 203 33.78 32.65 -36.91
C LYS A 203 32.91 33.89 -37.07
N ASP A 204 31.87 33.99 -36.25
CA ASP A 204 30.84 35.02 -36.27
C ASP A 204 30.22 35.16 -34.86
N PRO A 205 30.85 35.98 -33.99
CA PRO A 205 30.44 36.13 -32.60
C PRO A 205 29.02 36.68 -32.43
N GLU A 206 28.58 37.58 -33.32
CA GLU A 206 27.22 38.14 -33.27
C GLU A 206 26.17 37.06 -33.54
N LYS A 207 26.40 36.23 -34.56
CA LYS A 207 25.50 35.12 -34.88
C LYS A 207 25.48 34.06 -33.78
N ALA A 208 26.61 33.81 -33.12
CA ALA A 208 26.67 32.93 -31.94
C ALA A 208 25.79 33.45 -30.79
N SER A 209 25.84 34.76 -30.51
CA SER A 209 25.01 35.40 -29.49
C SER A 209 23.51 35.24 -29.79
N GLN A 210 23.11 35.48 -31.05
CA GLN A 210 21.72 35.32 -31.48
C GLN A 210 21.22 33.87 -31.33
N VAL A 211 22.03 32.88 -31.70
CA VAL A 211 21.70 31.45 -31.53
C VAL A 211 21.51 31.08 -30.06
N LEU A 212 22.36 31.58 -29.17
CA LEU A 212 22.27 31.31 -27.73
C LEU A 212 21.01 31.93 -27.10
N ILE A 213 20.63 33.16 -27.52
CA ILE A 213 19.39 33.81 -27.08
C ILE A 213 18.19 32.97 -27.52
N LYS A 214 18.10 32.61 -28.81
CA LYS A 214 17.00 31.79 -29.33
C LYS A 214 16.92 30.41 -28.67
N LEU A 215 18.07 29.80 -28.35
CA LEU A 215 18.11 28.52 -27.63
C LEU A 215 17.59 28.66 -26.19
N SER A 216 17.90 29.77 -25.51
CA SER A 216 17.39 30.08 -24.17
C SER A 216 15.88 30.28 -24.16
N ASP A 217 15.35 30.98 -25.17
CA ASP A 217 13.91 31.21 -25.32
C ASP A 217 13.16 29.92 -25.64
N LEU A 218 13.72 29.07 -26.51
CA LEU A 218 13.18 27.75 -26.83
C LEU A 218 13.10 26.84 -25.59
N LEU A 219 14.17 26.77 -24.80
CA LEU A 219 14.21 26.01 -23.54
C LEU A 219 13.17 26.52 -22.53
N ARG A 220 13.01 27.85 -22.44
CA ARG A 220 12.05 28.47 -21.54
C ARG A 220 10.61 28.11 -21.92
N TYR A 221 10.28 28.18 -23.20
CA TYR A 221 8.95 27.80 -23.69
C TYR A 221 8.65 26.32 -23.40
N GLN A 222 9.62 25.44 -23.64
CA GLN A 222 9.48 23.99 -23.47
C GLN A 222 9.46 23.52 -22.00
N LEU A 223 9.95 24.34 -21.07
CA LEU A 223 9.92 24.05 -19.63
C LEU A 223 8.69 24.64 -18.92
N TYR A 224 8.18 25.78 -19.39
CA TYR A 224 7.15 26.54 -18.66
C TYR A 224 5.82 26.65 -19.40
N ASP A 225 5.83 26.74 -20.73
CA ASP A 225 4.62 27.03 -21.51
C ASP A 225 4.03 25.78 -22.17
N SER A 226 4.85 24.81 -22.60
CA SER A 226 4.33 23.52 -23.11
C SER A 226 3.70 22.63 -22.04
N ALA A 227 3.91 22.94 -20.76
CA ALA A 227 3.26 22.26 -19.63
C ALA A 227 1.85 22.79 -19.32
N ARG A 228 1.42 23.89 -19.97
CA ARG A 228 0.09 24.48 -19.74
C ARG A 228 -0.98 23.77 -20.57
N GLU A 229 -2.17 23.60 -19.99
CA GLU A 229 -3.31 22.94 -20.65
C GLU A 229 -3.85 23.70 -21.87
N LYS A 230 -3.64 25.03 -21.93
CA LYS A 230 -3.99 25.89 -23.07
C LYS A 230 -2.91 26.93 -23.30
N VAL A 231 -2.47 27.06 -24.55
CA VAL A 231 -1.48 28.04 -24.99
C VAL A 231 -2.06 28.82 -26.18
N LEU A 232 -1.67 30.09 -26.33
CA LEU A 232 -2.10 30.89 -27.49
C LEU A 232 -1.45 30.32 -28.76
N LEU A 233 -2.24 30.14 -29.82
CA LEU A 233 -1.74 29.66 -31.11
C LEU A 233 -0.59 30.53 -31.67
N THR A 234 -0.64 31.84 -31.43
CA THR A 234 0.42 32.77 -31.82
C THR A 234 1.75 32.47 -31.12
N SER A 235 1.71 32.02 -29.87
CA SER A 235 2.90 31.62 -29.12
C SER A 235 3.51 30.32 -29.67
N ASP A 236 2.68 29.35 -30.03
CA ASP A 236 3.13 28.11 -30.70
C ASP A 236 3.75 28.39 -32.08
N ILE A 237 3.16 29.31 -32.86
CA ILE A 237 3.70 29.72 -34.16
C ILE A 237 5.06 30.39 -34.00
N HIS A 238 5.20 31.33 -33.05
CA HIS A 238 6.48 31.97 -32.78
C HIS A 238 7.54 30.96 -32.31
N PHE A 239 7.17 30.03 -31.44
CA PHE A 239 8.06 28.95 -31.01
C PHE A 239 8.54 28.10 -32.18
N LEU A 240 7.63 27.71 -33.10
CA LEU A 240 7.98 26.94 -34.29
C LEU A 240 8.91 27.74 -35.22
N GLU A 241 8.66 29.03 -35.42
CA GLU A 241 9.56 29.90 -36.19
C GLU A 241 10.95 29.95 -35.57
N ASP A 242 11.07 30.12 -34.25
CA ASP A 242 12.36 30.15 -33.59
C ASP A 242 13.10 28.80 -33.69
N PHE A 243 12.40 27.69 -33.51
CA PHE A 243 12.97 26.35 -33.70
C PHE A 243 13.47 26.13 -35.13
N LEU A 244 12.66 26.48 -36.14
CA LEU A 244 13.03 26.30 -37.55
C LEU A 244 14.18 27.24 -37.96
N ASN A 245 14.24 28.45 -37.40
CA ASN A 245 15.37 29.34 -37.58
C ASN A 245 16.67 28.77 -37.00
N LEU A 246 16.60 28.13 -35.83
CA LEU A 246 17.75 27.43 -35.24
C LEU A 246 18.20 26.25 -36.12
N GLU A 247 17.25 25.47 -36.66
CA GLU A 247 17.54 24.39 -37.62
C GLU A 247 18.17 24.89 -38.93
N LYS A 248 17.76 26.07 -39.41
CA LYS A 248 18.34 26.72 -40.60
C LYS A 248 19.79 27.14 -40.40
N VAL A 249 20.16 27.59 -39.19
CA VAL A 249 21.57 27.89 -38.88
C VAL A 249 22.42 26.61 -38.84
N ARG A 250 21.80 25.47 -38.50
CA ARG A 250 22.48 24.19 -38.37
C ARG A 250 22.70 23.48 -39.72
N ARG A 251 21.75 23.56 -40.65
CA ARG A 251 21.74 22.78 -41.88
C ARG A 251 21.99 23.66 -43.11
N ASP A 252 23.07 23.38 -43.82
CA ASP A 252 23.29 23.93 -45.15
C ASP A 252 22.20 23.36 -46.08
N ASN A 253 21.38 24.25 -46.68
CA ASN A 253 20.19 23.95 -47.51
C ASN A 253 18.88 23.61 -46.76
N PHE A 254 18.60 24.26 -45.63
CA PHE A 254 17.28 24.19 -44.99
C PHE A 254 16.53 25.52 -45.10
N ASP A 255 15.45 25.53 -45.89
CA ASP A 255 14.51 26.65 -46.02
C ASP A 255 13.11 26.21 -45.57
N PHE A 256 12.37 27.13 -44.95
CA PHE A 256 11.03 26.88 -44.44
C PHE A 256 10.11 28.09 -44.69
N PHE A 257 8.81 27.82 -44.78
CA PHE A 257 7.75 28.83 -44.89
C PHE A 257 6.61 28.45 -43.93
N ILE A 258 6.16 29.41 -43.12
CA ILE A 258 4.99 29.27 -42.26
C ILE A 258 3.92 30.24 -42.76
N GLY A 259 2.77 29.70 -43.14
CA GLY A 259 1.64 30.47 -43.64
C GLY A 259 0.39 29.60 -43.75
N PRO A 260 -0.80 30.20 -43.92
CA PRO A 260 -2.02 29.44 -44.14
C PRO A 260 -1.86 28.53 -45.36
N LYS A 261 -2.33 27.28 -45.24
CA LYS A 261 -2.32 26.33 -46.34
C LYS A 261 -3.27 26.86 -47.42
N ASN A 262 -2.73 27.37 -48.52
CA ASN A 262 -3.54 27.71 -49.69
C ASN A 262 -4.16 26.42 -50.22
N SER A 263 -5.48 26.29 -50.09
CA SER A 263 -6.30 25.22 -50.66
C SER A 263 -6.35 25.29 -52.17
#